data_AF-A0A5M6CLT5-F1
#
_entry.id   AF-A0A5M6CLT5-F1
#
_cell.length_a   1.000
_cell.length_b   1.000
_cell.length_c   1.000
_cell.angle_alpha   90.00
_cell.angle_beta   90.00
_cell.angle_gamma   90.00
#
_symmetry.space_group_name_H-M   'P 1'
#
loop_
_entity.id
_entity.type
_entity.pdbx_description
1 polymer ?
#
loop_
_entity_poly.entity_id
_entity_poly.type
_entity_poly.pdbx_seq_one_letter_code
_entity_poly.pdbx_strand_id
1 'polypeptide(L)'
;MKTLIRLVSIISYMSIILTGQMIGIPLILWLVFSIFNFGNIDQLFAIFGFIGIILNLSKLKNNIVVAILSFLLMLSPIVSRLVQVPIEMFEYLGFQIPLIIFILTYLTYILIIAKEKILISKSNKN
;
A
#
# COMPACT_ATOMS: atom_id res chain seq x y z
N MET A 1 13.30 -4.60 13.90
CA MET A 1 12.75 -5.42 12.79
C MET A 1 11.46 -4.85 12.19
N LYS A 2 10.40 -4.60 12.97
CA LYS A 2 9.11 -4.07 12.43
C LYS A 2 9.22 -2.80 11.60
N THR A 3 10.02 -1.84 12.04
CA THR A 3 10.24 -0.57 11.33
C THR A 3 10.88 -0.80 9.96
N LEU A 4 11.83 -1.73 9.86
CA LEU A 4 12.52 -2.06 8.61
C LEU A 4 11.55 -2.73 7.63
N ILE A 5 10.78 -3.72 8.10
CA ILE A 5 9.78 -4.42 7.26
C ILE A 5 8.74 -3.44 6.71
N ARG A 6 8.23 -2.52 7.55
CA ARG A 6 7.33 -1.45 7.09
C ARG A 6 8.00 -0.51 6.09
N LEU A 7 9.26 -0.14 6.32
CA LEU A 7 9.98 0.74 5.39
C LEU A 7 10.11 0.07 4.02
N VAL A 8 10.51 -1.20 3.98
CA VAL A 8 10.60 -2.00 2.75
C VAL A 8 9.23 -2.07 2.07
N SER A 9 8.14 -2.30 2.81
CA SER A 9 6.81 -2.34 2.21
C SER A 9 6.43 -1.01 1.56
N ILE A 10 6.69 0.12 2.23
CA ILE A 10 6.36 1.45 1.69
C ILE A 10 7.23 1.78 0.47
N ILE A 11 8.55 1.53 0.55
CA ILE A 11 9.44 1.77 -0.59
C ILE A 11 9.00 0.94 -1.79
N SER A 12 8.73 -0.36 -1.57
CA SER A 12 8.25 -1.26 -2.61
C SER A 12 6.95 -0.77 -3.25
N TYR A 13 6.00 -0.27 -2.43
CA TYR A 13 4.77 0.32 -2.93
C TYR A 13 5.03 1.54 -3.82
N MET A 14 5.93 2.44 -3.44
CA MET A 14 6.28 3.63 -4.25
C MET A 14 6.99 3.26 -5.55
N SER A 15 7.69 2.12 -5.55
CA SER A 15 8.40 1.59 -6.72
C SER A 15 7.53 0.79 -7.68
N ILE A 16 6.23 0.59 -7.39
CA ILE A 16 5.32 -0.07 -8.34
C ILE A 16 5.24 0.79 -9.60
N ILE A 17 5.55 0.20 -10.75
CA ILE A 17 5.42 0.88 -12.05
C ILE A 17 4.08 0.49 -12.66
N LEU A 18 3.24 1.48 -12.94
CA LEU A 18 2.03 1.33 -13.72
C LEU A 18 2.34 1.59 -15.18
N THR A 19 2.23 0.55 -15.99
CA THR A 19 2.29 0.63 -17.45
C THR A 19 0.85 0.47 -17.96
N GLY A 20 0.42 1.45 -18.76
CA GLY A 20 -0.92 1.50 -19.35
C GLY A 20 -0.94 2.08 -20.77
N GLN A 21 0.23 2.50 -21.24
CA GLN A 21 0.59 3.08 -22.54
C GLN A 21 2.13 2.91 -22.69
N MET A 22 2.74 3.41 -23.78
CA MET A 22 4.16 3.25 -24.17
C MET A 22 5.24 3.58 -23.11
N ILE A 23 4.89 4.17 -21.96
CA ILE A 23 5.83 4.55 -20.89
C ILE A 23 5.26 4.12 -19.53
N GLY A 24 6.09 3.45 -18.72
CA GLY A 24 5.76 3.13 -17.34
C GLY A 24 5.82 4.34 -16.43
N ILE A 25 4.75 4.56 -15.66
CA ILE A 25 4.63 5.65 -14.70
C ILE A 25 4.70 5.06 -13.28
N PRO A 26 5.66 5.49 -12.44
CA PRO A 26 5.64 5.15 -11.02
C PRO A 26 4.29 5.43 -10.36
N LEU A 27 3.79 4.49 -9.56
CA LEU A 27 2.48 4.57 -8.90
C LEU A 27 2.34 5.87 -8.11
N ILE A 28 3.41 6.32 -7.44
CA ILE A 28 3.38 7.57 -6.70
C ILE A 28 3.10 8.79 -7.58
N LEU A 29 3.67 8.86 -8.78
CA LEU A 29 3.39 9.93 -9.73
C LEU A 29 1.95 9.84 -10.20
N TRP A 30 1.48 8.64 -10.52
CA TRP A 30 0.09 8.42 -10.90
C TRP A 30 -0.90 8.88 -9.81
N LEU A 31 -0.61 8.58 -8.53
CA LEU A 31 -1.43 9.05 -7.40
C LEU A 31 -1.47 10.58 -7.35
N VAL A 32 -0.31 11.26 -7.46
CA VAL A 32 -0.24 12.72 -7.41
C VAL A 32 -1.10 13.35 -8.50
N PHE A 33 -0.96 12.90 -9.75
CA PHE A 33 -1.74 13.44 -10.86
C PHE A 33 -3.23 13.14 -10.72
N SER A 34 -3.58 11.94 -10.26
CA SER A 34 -4.97 11.51 -10.15
C SER A 34 -5.75 12.24 -9.06
N ILE A 35 -5.10 12.74 -8.01
CA ILE A 35 -5.75 13.59 -6.99
C ILE A 35 -6.36 14.86 -7.61
N PHE A 36 -5.75 15.42 -8.65
CA PHE A 36 -6.22 16.65 -9.29
C PHE A 36 -7.19 16.39 -10.46
N ASN A 37 -7.52 15.13 -10.74
CA ASN A 37 -8.42 14.74 -11.82
C ASN A 37 -9.89 14.74 -11.35
N PHE A 38 -10.43 15.94 -11.12
CA PHE A 38 -11.78 16.13 -10.57
C PHE A 38 -12.87 15.51 -11.44
N GLY A 39 -13.79 14.77 -10.80
CA GLY A 39 -14.91 14.10 -11.47
C GLY A 39 -14.56 12.72 -12.04
N ASN A 40 -13.32 12.26 -11.89
CA ASN A 40 -12.90 10.91 -12.24
C ASN A 40 -12.83 10.00 -11.00
N ILE A 41 -13.24 8.73 -11.13
CA ILE A 41 -13.17 7.74 -10.04
C ILE A 41 -11.73 7.47 -9.59
N ASP A 42 -10.74 7.66 -10.46
CA ASP A 42 -9.31 7.55 -10.14
C ASP A 42 -8.88 8.51 -9.03
N GLN A 43 -9.54 9.68 -8.92
CA GLN A 43 -9.29 10.63 -7.85
C GLN A 43 -9.57 10.02 -6.47
N LEU A 44 -10.70 9.31 -6.32
CA LEU A 44 -11.09 8.69 -5.06
C LEU A 44 -10.04 7.65 -4.62
N PHE A 45 -9.63 6.78 -5.55
CA PHE A 45 -8.62 5.76 -5.27
C PHE A 45 -7.23 6.34 -5.01
N ALA A 46 -6.89 7.46 -5.67
CA ALA A 46 -5.66 8.16 -5.38
C ALA A 46 -5.65 8.75 -3.97
N ILE A 47 -6.76 9.39 -3.56
CA ILE A 47 -6.94 9.88 -2.19
C ILE A 47 -6.80 8.73 -1.18
N PHE A 48 -7.42 7.58 -1.42
CA PHE A 48 -7.26 6.41 -0.56
C PHE A 48 -5.81 5.95 -0.47
N GLY A 49 -5.10 5.83 -1.60
CA GLY A 49 -3.68 5.50 -1.61
C GLY A 49 -2.86 6.45 -0.72
N PHE A 50 -3.08 7.76 -0.84
CA PHE A 50 -2.41 8.76 -0.02
C PHE A 50 -2.76 8.68 1.46
N ILE A 51 -4.03 8.52 1.81
CA ILE A 51 -4.44 8.36 3.21
C ILE A 51 -3.76 7.13 3.81
N GLY A 52 -3.70 6.01 3.08
CA GLY A 52 -3.01 4.79 3.52
C GLY A 52 -1.51 5.01 3.77
N ILE A 53 -0.83 5.80 2.93
CA ILE A 53 0.57 6.20 3.13
C ILE A 53 0.71 7.09 4.38
N ILE A 54 -0.15 8.10 4.54
CA ILE A 54 -0.10 9.04 5.67
C ILE A 54 -0.30 8.29 6.99
N LEU A 55 -1.25 7.37 7.05
CA LEU A 55 -1.50 6.55 8.23
C LEU A 55 -0.26 5.72 8.63
N ASN A 56 0.51 5.23 7.65
CA ASN A 56 1.79 4.53 7.87
C ASN A 56 2.92 5.42 8.40
N LEU A 57 2.84 6.73 8.17
CA LEU A 57 3.80 7.71 8.70
C LEU A 57 3.36 8.25 10.07
N SER A 58 2.07 8.19 10.37
CA SER A 58 1.47 8.69 11.60
C SER A 58 1.99 8.01 12.88
N LYS A 59 1.73 8.62 14.04
CA LYS A 59 2.02 8.01 15.35
C LYS A 59 1.20 6.74 15.61
N LEU A 60 0.08 6.57 14.91
CA LEU A 60 -0.88 5.48 15.11
C LEU A 60 -0.54 4.20 14.32
N LYS A 61 0.53 4.21 13.52
CA LYS A 61 0.93 3.09 12.64
C LYS A 61 1.10 1.72 13.32
N ASN A 62 1.38 1.69 14.62
CA ASN A 62 1.54 0.44 15.37
C ASN A 62 0.21 -0.10 15.94
N ASN A 63 -0.93 0.55 15.69
CA ASN A 63 -2.24 -0.01 16.00
C ASN A 63 -2.65 -0.98 14.88
N ILE A 64 -3.02 -2.22 15.24
CA ILE A 64 -3.41 -3.26 14.28
C ILE A 64 -4.54 -2.82 13.34
N VAL A 65 -5.54 -2.11 13.85
CA VAL A 65 -6.68 -1.64 13.04
C VAL A 65 -6.21 -0.60 12.04
N VAL A 66 -5.35 0.32 12.48
CA VAL A 66 -4.76 1.34 11.60
C VAL A 66 -3.87 0.70 10.55
N ALA A 67 -3.07 -0.31 10.91
CA ALA A 67 -2.21 -1.02 9.98
C ALA A 67 -3.02 -1.74 8.87
N ILE A 68 -4.09 -2.45 9.24
CA ILE A 68 -5.02 -3.11 8.30
C ILE A 68 -5.72 -2.08 7.41
N LEU A 69 -6.27 -1.02 8.00
CA LEU A 69 -6.94 0.03 7.24
C LEU A 69 -5.99 0.67 6.23
N SER A 70 -4.77 0.97 6.65
CA SER A 70 -3.74 1.56 5.80
C SER A 70 -3.37 0.62 4.63
N PHE A 71 -3.30 -0.68 4.89
CA PHE A 71 -3.07 -1.69 3.85
C PHE A 71 -4.16 -1.70 2.79
N LEU A 72 -5.42 -1.75 3.22
CA LEU A 72 -6.59 -1.76 2.32
C LEU A 72 -6.66 -0.48 1.49
N LEU A 73 -6.40 0.67 2.12
CA LEU A 73 -6.37 1.96 1.45
C LEU A 73 -5.24 2.04 0.41
N MET A 74 -4.04 1.56 0.72
CA MET A 74 -2.92 1.48 -0.24
C MET A 74 -3.20 0.47 -1.36
N LEU A 75 -3.85 -0.67 -1.09
CA LEU A 75 -4.22 -1.63 -2.13
C LEU A 75 -5.28 -1.10 -3.09
N SER A 76 -6.19 -0.25 -2.62
CA SER A 76 -7.34 0.21 -3.41
C SER A 76 -7.00 0.82 -4.78
N PRO A 77 -6.02 1.75 -4.94
CA PRO A 77 -5.61 2.22 -6.26
C PRO A 77 -5.04 1.13 -7.15
N ILE A 78 -4.30 0.16 -6.61
CA ILE A 78 -3.73 -0.95 -7.38
C ILE A 78 -4.85 -1.83 -7.93
N VAL A 79 -5.80 -2.22 -7.07
CA VAL A 79 -6.97 -3.03 -7.47
C VAL A 79 -7.79 -2.29 -8.52
N SER A 80 -8.01 -0.99 -8.33
CA SER A 80 -8.73 -0.16 -9.31
C SER A 80 -8.04 -0.18 -10.68
N ARG A 81 -6.71 -0.03 -10.74
CA ARG A 81 -5.96 -0.12 -11.99
C ARG A 81 -6.06 -1.50 -12.64
N LEU A 82 -5.99 -2.57 -11.86
CA LEU A 82 -6.13 -3.94 -12.38
C LEU A 82 -7.53 -4.24 -12.94
N VAL A 83 -8.57 -3.54 -12.47
CA VAL A 83 -9.93 -3.66 -13.01
C VAL A 83 -10.12 -2.81 -14.27
N GLN A 84 -9.51 -1.62 -14.32
CA GLN A 84 -9.71 -0.66 -15.40
C GLN A 84 -8.79 -0.87 -16.61
N VAL A 85 -7.59 -1.43 -16.40
CA VAL A 85 -6.57 -1.56 -17.43
C VAL A 85 -6.40 -3.04 -17.79
N PRO A 86 -6.32 -3.38 -19.09
CA PRO A 86 -6.01 -4.74 -19.52
C PRO A 86 -4.68 -5.23 -18.92
N ILE A 87 -4.65 -6.50 -18.52
CA ILE A 87 -3.50 -7.09 -17.81
C ILE A 87 -2.23 -7.07 -18.68
N GLU A 88 -2.38 -7.08 -20.00
CA GLU A 88 -1.32 -7.08 -21.00
C GLU A 88 -0.52 -5.77 -21.01
N MET A 89 -1.11 -4.68 -20.50
CA MET A 89 -0.42 -3.39 -20.46
C MET A 89 0.54 -3.26 -19.27
N PHE A 90 0.50 -4.18 -18.31
CA PHE A 90 1.42 -4.16 -17.19
C PHE A 90 2.75 -4.85 -17.57
N GLU A 91 3.84 -4.11 -17.51
CA GLU A 91 5.20 -4.64 -17.51
C GLU A 91 5.33 -5.62 -16.36
N TYR A 92 5.37 -6.90 -16.73
CA TYR A 92 5.19 -8.01 -15.80
C TYR A 92 6.13 -7.90 -14.61
N LEU A 93 7.41 -7.54 -14.82
CA LEU A 93 8.38 -7.47 -13.73
C LEU A 93 8.32 -6.15 -12.93
N GLY A 94 8.24 -5.00 -13.61
CA GLY A 94 8.20 -3.68 -12.98
C GLY A 94 6.94 -3.42 -12.15
N PHE A 95 5.86 -4.14 -12.44
CA PHE A 95 4.64 -4.14 -11.63
C PHE A 95 4.65 -5.25 -10.58
N GLN A 96 4.88 -6.52 -10.96
CA GLN A 96 4.65 -7.65 -10.06
C GLN A 96 5.67 -7.77 -8.93
N ILE A 97 6.97 -7.58 -9.22
CA ILE A 97 8.01 -7.70 -8.20
C ILE A 97 7.75 -6.71 -7.04
N PRO A 98 7.64 -5.39 -7.28
CA PRO A 98 7.37 -4.45 -6.19
C PRO A 98 5.99 -4.65 -5.55
N LEU A 99 4.97 -5.09 -6.30
CA LEU A 99 3.66 -5.41 -5.72
C LEU A 99 3.72 -6.60 -4.75
N ILE A 100 4.36 -7.69 -5.15
CA ILE A 100 4.49 -8.90 -4.33
C ILE A 100 5.30 -8.59 -3.07
N ILE A 101 6.43 -7.89 -3.21
CA ILE A 101 7.24 -7.47 -2.07
C ILE A 101 6.41 -6.60 -1.13
N PHE A 102 5.65 -5.62 -1.65
CA PHE A 102 4.76 -4.78 -0.85
C PHE A 102 3.75 -5.64 -0.07
N ILE A 103 3.01 -6.53 -0.73
CA ILE A 103 1.99 -7.36 -0.09
C ILE A 103 2.59 -8.24 1.01
N LEU A 104 3.65 -8.99 0.71
CA LEU A 104 4.25 -9.94 1.66
C LEU A 104 4.87 -9.23 2.87
N THR A 105 5.62 -8.15 2.64
CA THR A 105 6.26 -7.41 3.73
C THR A 105 5.23 -6.65 4.57
N TYR A 106 4.18 -6.10 3.96
CA TYR A 106 3.13 -5.41 4.71
C TYR A 106 2.29 -6.39 5.55
N LEU A 107 1.91 -7.55 5.00
CA LEU A 107 1.23 -8.60 5.77
C LEU A 107 2.10 -9.07 6.95
N THR A 108 3.40 -9.24 6.72
CA THR A 108 4.35 -9.57 7.80
C THR A 108 4.37 -8.48 8.88
N TYR A 109 4.35 -7.20 8.50
CA TYR A 109 4.26 -6.08 9.44
C TYR A 109 2.98 -6.14 10.30
N ILE A 110 1.82 -6.41 9.69
CA ILE A 110 0.55 -6.58 10.41
C ILE A 110 0.65 -7.74 11.41
N LEU A 111 1.18 -8.89 11.00
CA LEU A 111 1.34 -10.06 11.86
C LEU A 111 2.24 -9.78 13.07
N ILE A 112 3.32 -9.02 12.89
CA ILE A 112 4.20 -8.61 14.00
C ILE A 112 3.43 -7.74 15.01
N ILE A 113 2.67 -6.75 14.53
CA ILE A 113 1.83 -5.90 15.41
C ILE A 113 0.79 -6.74 16.15
N ALA A 114 0.13 -7.67 15.46
CA ALA A 114 -0.87 -8.55 16.05
C ALA A 114 -0.27 -9.39 17.18
N LYS A 115 0.91 -9.99 16.95
CA LYS A 115 1.64 -10.77 17.94
C LYS A 115 2.02 -9.93 19.17
N GLU A 116 2.56 -8.73 18.97
CA GLU A 116 2.90 -7.80 20.06
C GLU A 116 1.67 -7.47 20.92
N LYS A 117 0.53 -7.16 20.29
CA LYS A 117 -0.73 -6.86 21.00
C LYS A 117 -1.22 -8.04 21.83
N ILE A 118 -1.16 -9.26 21.30
CA ILE A 118 -1.55 -10.48 22.02
C ILE A 118 -0.65 -10.71 23.23
N LEU A 119 0.68 -10.55 23.08
CA LEU A 119 1.64 -10.74 24.19
C LEU A 119 1.39 -9.75 25.33
N ILE A 120 1.17 -8.47 25.02
CA ILE A 120 0.84 -7.44 26.02
C ILE A 120 -0.47 -7.81 26.74
N SER A 121 -1.49 -8.25 26.01
CA SER A 121 -2.77 -8.65 26.62
C SER A 121 -2.67 -9.87 27.55
N LYS A 122 -1.71 -10.78 27.30
CA LYS A 122 -1.43 -11.92 28.18
C LYS A 122 -0.67 -11.48 29.42
N SER A 123 0.33 -10.59 29.26
CA SER A 123 1.10 -10.07 30.39
C SER A 123 0.26 -9.30 31.39
N ASN A 124 -0.79 -8.59 30.95
CA ASN A 124 -1.66 -7.82 31.84
C ASN A 124 -2.71 -8.69 32.58
N LYS A 125 -2.82 -9.98 32.26
CA LYS A 125 -3.75 -10.92 32.88
C LYS A 125 -3.10 -11.83 33.94
N ASN A 126 -1.77 -11.86 33.99
CA ASN A 126 -0.97 -12.58 34.99
C ASN A 126 -0.48 -11.60 36.06
#